data_AF-A0A3D5KQU2-F1
#
_entry.id   AF-A0A3D5KQU2-F1
#
_cell.length_a   1.000
_cell.length_b   1.000
_cell.length_c   1.000
_cell.angle_alpha   90.00
_cell.angle_beta   90.00
_cell.angle_gamma   90.00
#
_symmetry.space_group_name_H-M   'P 1'
#
loop_
_entity.id
_entity.type
_entity.pdbx_description
1 polymer ?
#
loop_
_entity_poly.entity_id
_entity_poly.type
_entity_poly.pdbx_seq_one_letter_code
_entity_poly.pdbx_strand_id
1 'polypeptide(L)'
;LSKFLGIKIIAELQSKNRAQSIIWLVVTAGVSLFLFAIVPAPANILFLFTNGIPLGIVWGMIFNYLEGRRTTEILGAGLSVSFIFSAGFAKTIGSSLMHYCNVSEFWMPFVTCCL
;
A
#
# COMPACT_ATOMS: atom_id res chain seq x y z
N LEU A 1 -3.64 -14.93 20.46
CA LEU A 1 -4.02 -15.41 19.11
C LEU A 1 -3.58 -14.46 17.99
N SER A 2 -3.87 -13.16 18.04
CA SER A 2 -3.43 -12.20 17.00
C SER A 2 -1.90 -12.07 16.82
N LYS A 3 -1.13 -12.28 17.89
CA LYS A 3 0.34 -12.28 17.83
C LYS A 3 0.91 -13.51 17.08
N PHE A 4 0.19 -14.63 17.04
CA PHE A 4 0.63 -15.87 16.39
C PHE A 4 0.25 -15.94 14.90
N LEU A 5 -0.91 -15.38 14.53
CA LEU A 5 -1.33 -15.29 13.12
C LEU A 5 -0.41 -14.37 12.29
N GLY A 6 0.02 -13.24 12.86
CA GLY A 6 0.98 -12.34 12.22
C GLY A 6 2.34 -13.00 11.98
N ILE A 7 2.86 -13.75 12.96
CA ILE A 7 4.15 -14.45 12.84
C ILE A 7 4.07 -15.60 11.84
N LYS A 8 2.93 -16.30 11.74
CA LYS A 8 2.74 -17.40 10.79
C LYS A 8 2.66 -16.90 9.34
N ILE A 9 1.96 -15.79 9.10
CA ILE A 9 1.90 -15.15 7.77
C ILE A 9 3.27 -14.61 7.35
N ILE A 10 4.05 -14.03 8.28
CA ILE A 10 5.42 -13.57 8.02
C ILE A 10 6.39 -14.76 7.82
N ALA A 11 6.19 -15.88 8.51
CA ALA A 11 7.01 -17.10 8.39
C ALA A 11 6.69 -17.96 7.15
N GLU A 12 5.50 -17.85 6.58
CA GLU A 12 5.12 -18.49 5.30
C GLU A 12 5.56 -17.70 4.06
N LEU A 13 6.10 -16.48 4.22
CA LEU A 13 6.86 -15.79 3.16
C LEU A 13 8.20 -16.49 2.93
N GLN A 14 8.13 -17.65 2.29
CA GLN A 14 9.31 -18.28 1.70
C GLN A 14 9.92 -17.34 0.65
N SER A 15 11.24 -17.21 0.73
CA SER A 15 12.11 -16.40 -0.14
C SER A 15 11.89 -16.59 -1.66
N LYS A 16 11.15 -17.64 -2.05
CA LYS A 16 10.93 -18.07 -3.44
C LYS A 16 9.76 -17.35 -4.15
N ASN A 17 8.79 -16.79 -3.43
CA ASN A 17 7.58 -16.19 -4.02
C ASN A 17 7.35 -14.72 -3.62
N ARG A 18 8.40 -14.00 -3.21
CA ARG A 18 8.31 -12.63 -2.68
C ARG A 18 7.58 -11.64 -3.61
N ALA A 19 7.80 -11.74 -4.93
CA ALA A 19 7.06 -10.93 -5.91
C ALA A 19 5.55 -11.23 -5.89
N GLN A 20 5.18 -12.50 -5.75
CA GLN A 20 3.79 -12.93 -5.63
C GLN A 20 3.16 -12.43 -4.32
N SER A 21 3.93 -12.43 -3.22
CA SER A 21 3.49 -11.85 -1.94
C SER A 21 3.22 -10.35 -2.04
N ILE A 22 4.08 -9.58 -2.72
CA ILE A 22 3.84 -8.15 -2.97
C ILE A 22 2.55 -7.96 -3.76
N ILE A 23 2.33 -8.75 -4.81
CA ILE A 23 1.10 -8.68 -5.62
C ILE A 23 -0.14 -8.95 -4.75
N TRP A 24 -0.14 -10.01 -3.93
CA TRP A 24 -1.26 -10.30 -3.03
C TRP A 24 -1.51 -9.18 -2.01
N LEU A 25 -0.46 -8.57 -1.46
CA LEU A 25 -0.58 -7.44 -0.54
C LEU A 25 -1.16 -6.20 -1.22
N VAL A 26 -0.72 -5.89 -2.44
CA VAL A 26 -1.24 -4.77 -3.23
C VAL A 26 -2.70 -5.00 -3.61
N VAL A 27 -3.06 -6.22 -4.06
CA VAL A 27 -4.45 -6.57 -4.37
C VAL A 27 -5.33 -6.46 -3.12
N THR A 28 -4.86 -6.97 -1.97
CA THR A 28 -5.59 -6.86 -0.71
C THR A 28 -5.79 -5.39 -0.30
N ALA A 29 -4.75 -4.57 -0.45
CA ALA A 29 -4.81 -3.13 -0.20
C ALA A 29 -5.84 -2.44 -1.12
N GLY A 30 -5.84 -2.74 -2.42
CA GLY A 30 -6.81 -2.21 -3.39
C GLY A 30 -8.24 -2.63 -3.08
N VAL A 31 -8.46 -3.90 -2.69
CA VAL A 31 -9.77 -4.39 -2.24
C VAL A 31 -10.23 -3.69 -0.96
N SER A 32 -9.34 -3.40 -0.02
CA SER A 32 -9.68 -2.58 1.16
C SER A 32 -10.13 -1.17 0.77
N LEU A 33 -9.53 -0.54 -0.23
CA LEU A 33 -9.98 0.77 -0.73
C LEU A 33 -11.34 0.70 -1.43
N PHE A 34 -11.61 -0.39 -2.15
CA PHE A 34 -12.92 -0.63 -2.73
C PHE A 34 -14.00 -0.79 -1.66
N LEU A 35 -13.72 -1.57 -0.63
CA LEU A 35 -14.62 -1.75 0.52
C LEU A 35 -14.82 -0.43 1.29
N PHE A 36 -13.78 0.40 1.40
CA PHE A 36 -13.87 1.75 1.96
C PHE A 36 -14.87 2.64 1.21
N ALA A 37 -14.90 2.55 -0.13
CA ALA A 37 -15.79 3.36 -0.96
C ALA A 37 -17.28 2.93 -0.87
N ILE A 38 -17.53 1.65 -0.58
CA ILE A 38 -18.88 1.07 -0.51
C ILE A 38 -19.47 1.17 0.90
N VAL A 39 -18.65 1.02 1.94
CA VAL A 39 -19.14 0.95 3.31
C VAL A 39 -19.48 2.35 3.83
N PRO A 40 -20.69 2.56 4.39
CA PRO A 40 -21.08 3.85 4.94
C PRO A 40 -20.25 4.19 6.19
N ALA A 41 -19.98 5.49 6.39
CA ALA A 41 -19.35 5.99 7.61
C ALA A 41 -20.18 5.59 8.85
N PRO A 42 -19.56 5.23 9.99
CA PRO A 42 -18.13 5.31 10.35
C PRO A 42 -17.33 4.01 10.18
N ALA A 43 -17.96 2.91 9.75
CA ALA A 43 -17.30 1.60 9.65
C ALA A 43 -16.20 1.55 8.57
N ASN A 44 -16.23 2.48 7.62
CA ASN A 44 -15.21 2.66 6.58
C ASN A 44 -13.78 2.85 7.13
N ILE A 45 -13.60 3.49 8.29
CA ILE A 45 -12.29 3.70 8.92
C ILE A 45 -11.53 2.38 9.13
N LEU A 46 -12.23 1.28 9.44
CA LEU A 46 -11.60 -0.04 9.60
C LEU A 46 -10.90 -0.48 8.30
N PHE A 47 -11.48 -0.17 7.15
CA PHE A 47 -10.89 -0.52 5.86
C PHE A 47 -9.62 0.29 5.57
N LEU A 48 -9.53 1.53 6.06
CA LEU A 48 -8.31 2.33 5.99
C LEU A 48 -7.16 1.68 6.79
N PHE A 49 -7.45 1.12 7.97
CA PHE A 49 -6.46 0.35 8.75
C PHE A 49 -6.04 -0.93 8.03
N THR A 50 -7.00 -1.67 7.46
CA THR A 50 -6.68 -2.89 6.70
C THR A 50 -5.89 -2.60 5.42
N ASN A 51 -6.01 -1.41 4.83
CA ASN A 51 -5.18 -0.97 3.70
C ASN A 51 -3.75 -0.60 4.14
N GLY A 52 -3.61 0.05 5.31
CA GLY A 52 -2.30 0.45 5.84
C GLY A 52 -1.39 -0.72 6.22
N ILE A 53 -1.95 -1.84 6.69
CA ILE A 53 -1.18 -3.03 7.08
C ILE A 53 -0.37 -3.61 5.89
N PRO A 54 -0.99 -3.95 4.73
CA PRO A 54 -0.26 -4.40 3.56
C PRO A 54 0.80 -3.41 3.07
N LEU A 55 0.49 -2.10 3.06
CA LEU A 55 1.45 -1.07 2.62
C LEU A 55 2.71 -1.06 3.49
N GLY A 56 2.56 -1.12 4.81
CA GLY A 56 3.69 -1.17 5.74
C GLY A 56 4.54 -2.43 5.58
N ILE A 57 3.90 -3.58 5.32
CA ILE A 57 4.60 -4.85 5.06
C ILE A 57 5.40 -4.77 3.75
N VAL A 58 4.81 -4.22 2.68
CA VAL A 58 5.52 -4.04 1.39
C VAL A 58 6.75 -3.15 1.55
N TRP A 59 6.63 -2.03 2.25
CA TRP A 59 7.76 -1.14 2.53
C TRP A 59 8.88 -1.87 3.30
N GLY A 60 8.53 -2.57 4.38
CA GLY A 60 9.50 -3.33 5.18
C GLY A 60 10.19 -4.44 4.39
N MET A 61 9.47 -5.12 3.50
CA MET A 61 10.06 -6.12 2.59
C MET A 61 11.07 -5.48 1.63
N ILE A 62 10.71 -4.37 0.99
CA ILE A 62 11.60 -3.68 0.04
C ILE A 62 12.85 -3.16 0.78
N PHE A 63 12.69 -2.58 1.97
CA PHE A 63 13.82 -2.07 2.74
C PHE A 63 14.80 -3.19 3.15
N ASN A 64 14.27 -4.34 3.59
CA ASN A 64 15.08 -5.54 3.90
C ASN A 64 15.86 -6.08 2.67
N TYR A 65 15.39 -5.82 1.43
CA TYR A 65 16.17 -6.14 0.23
C TYR A 65 17.38 -5.24 0.02
N LEU A 66 17.30 -4.00 0.50
CA LEU A 66 18.37 -3.02 0.37
C LEU A 66 19.41 -3.19 1.48
N GLU A 67 18.95 -3.60 2.66
CA GLU A 67 19.77 -3.85 3.85
C GLU A 67 20.83 -4.95 3.59
N GLY A 68 22.06 -4.70 4.02
CA GLY A 68 23.19 -5.62 3.83
C GLY A 68 23.99 -5.43 2.53
N ARG A 69 23.61 -4.48 1.66
CA ARG A 69 24.44 -4.07 0.50
C ARG A 69 25.37 -2.92 0.86
N ARG A 70 26.57 -2.88 0.28
CA ARG A 70 27.54 -1.77 0.49
C ARG A 70 26.98 -0.39 0.10
N THR A 71 25.94 -0.37 -0.74
CA THR A 71 25.23 0.83 -1.22
C THR A 71 23.82 1.00 -0.61
N THR A 72 23.55 0.43 0.58
CA THR A 72 22.24 0.49 1.24
C THR A 72 21.73 1.94 1.37
N GLU A 73 22.59 2.89 1.74
CA GLU A 73 22.21 4.29 1.94
C GLU A 73 21.75 4.97 0.64
N ILE A 74 22.46 4.75 -0.47
CA ILE A 74 22.12 5.32 -1.78
C ILE A 74 20.83 4.68 -2.31
N LEU A 75 20.69 3.36 -2.17
CA LEU A 75 19.48 2.65 -2.60
C LEU A 75 18.26 3.06 -1.77
N GLY A 76 18.42 3.24 -0.46
CA GLY A 76 17.37 3.72 0.43
C GLY A 76 16.95 5.16 0.13
N ALA A 77 17.91 6.04 -0.16
CA ALA A 77 17.64 7.40 -0.60
C ALA A 77 16.88 7.42 -1.94
N GLY A 78 17.33 6.63 -2.92
CA GLY A 78 16.64 6.49 -4.21
C GLY A 78 15.20 5.99 -4.06
N LEU A 79 14.99 4.94 -3.27
CA LEU A 79 13.66 4.40 -2.96
C LEU A 79 12.76 5.47 -2.33
N SER A 80 13.28 6.23 -1.37
CA SER A 80 12.53 7.28 -0.68
C SER A 80 12.16 8.42 -1.63
N VAL A 81 13.06 8.83 -2.51
CA VAL A 81 12.79 9.85 -3.54
C VAL A 81 11.69 9.36 -4.50
N SER A 82 11.78 8.11 -4.98
CA SER A 82 10.73 7.51 -5.81
C SER A 82 9.39 7.47 -5.08
N PHE A 83 9.38 7.10 -3.80
CA PHE A 83 8.16 7.05 -2.99
C PHE A 83 7.53 8.43 -2.81
N ILE A 84 8.33 9.46 -2.49
CA ILE A 84 7.85 10.85 -2.36
C ILE A 84 7.25 11.33 -3.69
N PHE A 85 7.94 11.07 -4.80
CA PHE A 85 7.46 11.45 -6.13
C PHE A 85 6.15 10.73 -6.47
N SER A 86 6.08 9.41 -6.31
CA SER A 86 4.86 8.63 -6.57
C SER A 86 3.69 9.06 -5.67
N ALA A 87 3.94 9.33 -4.38
CA ALA A 87 2.91 9.82 -3.47
C ALA A 87 2.38 11.22 -3.87
N GLY A 88 3.28 12.12 -4.28
CA GLY A 88 2.91 13.43 -4.81
C GLY A 88 2.09 13.32 -6.09
N PHE A 89 2.52 12.44 -7.01
CA PHE A 89 1.82 12.18 -8.26
C PHE A 89 0.40 11.63 -8.05
N ALA A 90 0.25 10.63 -7.16
CA ALA A 90 -1.05 10.08 -6.79
C ALA A 90 -1.99 11.16 -6.21
N LYS A 91 -1.47 12.06 -5.36
CA LYS A 91 -2.26 13.16 -4.80
C LYS A 91 -2.72 14.14 -5.88
N THR A 92 -1.86 14.45 -6.85
CA THR A 92 -2.22 15.31 -7.98
C THR A 92 -3.31 14.65 -8.83
N ILE A 93 -3.15 13.38 -9.21
CA ILE A 93 -4.17 12.64 -9.97
C ILE A 93 -5.49 12.64 -9.21
N GLY A 94 -5.49 12.28 -7.93
CA GLY A 94 -6.72 12.22 -7.14
C GLY A 94 -7.41 13.57 -6.99
N SER A 95 -6.66 14.65 -6.81
CA SER A 95 -7.20 16.02 -6.78
C SER A 95 -7.80 16.42 -8.13
N SER A 96 -7.09 16.17 -9.23
CA SER A 96 -7.60 16.41 -10.59
C SER A 96 -8.88 15.60 -10.85
N LEU A 97 -8.94 14.35 -10.40
CA LEU A 97 -10.10 13.50 -10.58
C LEU A 97 -11.33 14.03 -9.82
N MET A 98 -11.14 14.57 -8.62
CA MET A 98 -12.21 15.24 -7.88
C MET A 98 -12.68 16.51 -8.60
N HIS A 99 -11.75 17.31 -9.13
CA HIS A 99 -12.09 18.56 -9.81
C HIS A 99 -12.75 18.37 -11.19
N TYR A 100 -12.27 17.42 -12.00
CA TYR A 100 -12.75 17.23 -13.38
C TYR A 100 -13.84 16.17 -13.52
N CYS A 101 -13.76 15.08 -12.74
CA CYS A 101 -14.69 13.95 -12.84
C CYS A 101 -15.75 13.96 -11.72
N ASN A 102 -15.74 14.95 -10.83
CA ASN A 102 -16.69 15.11 -9.72
C ASN A 102 -16.82 13.82 -8.86
N VAL A 103 -15.72 13.08 -8.73
CA VAL A 103 -15.67 11.82 -7.98
C VAL A 103 -15.83 12.12 -6.49
N SER A 104 -16.71 11.39 -5.83
CA SER A 104 -16.92 11.50 -4.38
C SER A 104 -15.63 11.22 -3.60
N GLU A 105 -15.43 11.94 -2.49
CA GLU A 105 -14.27 11.81 -1.60
C GLU A 105 -14.02 10.37 -1.14
N PHE A 106 -15.06 9.55 -1.03
CA PHE A 106 -14.95 8.14 -0.66
C PHE A 106 -14.43 7.24 -1.79
N TRP A 107 -14.69 7.61 -3.04
CA TRP A 107 -14.27 6.86 -4.23
C TRP A 107 -12.91 7.30 -4.76
N MET A 108 -12.49 8.52 -4.45
CA MET A 108 -11.21 9.09 -4.89
C MET A 108 -10.00 8.17 -4.63
N PRO A 109 -9.80 7.57 -3.44
CA PRO A 109 -8.66 6.70 -3.18
C PRO A 109 -8.63 5.45 -4.07
N PHE A 110 -9.80 4.84 -4.31
CA PHE A 110 -9.90 3.63 -5.13
C PHE A 110 -9.64 3.93 -6.60
N VAL A 111 -10.28 4.97 -7.15
CA VAL A 111 -10.12 5.30 -8.57
C VAL A 111 -8.70 5.79 -8.87
N THR A 112 -8.08 6.55 -7.95
CA THR A 112 -6.68 6.96 -8.06
C THR A 112 -5.73 5.75 -8.04
N CYS A 113 -6.04 4.69 -7.28
CA CYS A 113 -5.24 3.48 -7.25
C CYS A 113 -5.34 2.64 -8.52
N CYS A 114 -6.44 2.75 -9.27
CA CYS A 114 -6.64 2.02 -10.53
C CYS A 114 -6.04 2.73 -11.75
N LEU A 115 -5.78 4.04 -11.66
CA LEU A 115 -5.16 4.88 -12.69
C LEU A 115 -3.63 4.83 -12.59
#